data_AF-A0A2G9TU48-F1
#
_entry.id   AF-A0A2G9TU48-F1
#
_cell.length_a   1.000
_cell.length_b   1.000
_cell.length_c   1.000
_cell.angle_alpha   90.00
_cell.angle_beta   90.00
_cell.angle_gamma   90.00
#
_symmetry.space_group_name_H-M   'P 1'
#
loop_
_entity.id
_entity.type
_entity.pdbx_description
1 polymer ?
#
loop_
_entity_poly.entity_id
_entity_poly.type
_entity_poly.pdbx_seq_one_letter_code
_entity_poly.pdbx_strand_id
1 'polypeptide(L)' 'MKNGYQLTSFTTSCAPDQEIILYWSDRPDTQGLPSSKRAHLARQAPTFTHTIPSEVAASS' A
#
# COMPACT_ATOMS: atom_id res chain seq x y z
N MET A 1 -10.38 1.05 20.39
CA MET A 1 -9.14 0.33 20.00
C MET A 1 -8.35 1.27 19.10
N LYS A 2 -7.02 1.42 19.24
CA LYS A 2 -6.25 2.21 18.25
C LYS A 2 -6.22 1.43 16.93
N ASN A 3 -6.48 2.09 15.80
CA ASN A 3 -6.40 1.41 14.52
C ASN A 3 -4.92 1.10 14.18
N GLY A 4 -4.68 0.11 13.30
CA GLY A 4 -3.32 -0.34 12.97
C GLY A 4 -2.41 0.77 12.45
N TYR A 5 -2.98 1.77 11.75
CA TYR A 5 -2.26 2.91 11.19
C TYR A 5 -1.71 3.88 12.26
N GLN A 6 -2.19 3.79 13.51
CA GLN A 6 -1.70 4.58 14.64
C GLN A 6 -0.57 3.90 15.43
N LEU A 7 -0.21 2.65 15.09
CA LEU A 7 0.83 1.91 15.79
C LEU A 7 2.19 2.18 15.15
N THR A 8 3.14 2.69 15.94
CA THR A 8 4.52 2.97 15.46
C THR A 8 5.16 1.73 14.86
N SER A 9 5.01 0.57 15.51
CA SER A 9 5.53 -0.71 15.00
C SER A 9 5.02 -1.02 13.59
N PHE A 10 3.76 -0.72 13.31
CA PHE A 10 3.18 -0.88 11.98
C PHE A 10 3.74 0.18 11.01
N THR A 11 3.69 1.47 11.35
CA THR A 11 4.13 2.54 10.43
C THR A 11 5.61 2.48 10.08
N THR A 12 6.45 1.90 10.95
CA THR A 12 7.89 1.74 10.71
C THR A 12 8.21 0.49 9.89
N SER A 13 7.37 -0.55 9.92
CA SER A 13 7.62 -1.81 9.22
C SER A 13 6.79 -1.98 7.94
N CYS A 14 5.74 -1.20 7.75
CA CYS A 14 4.88 -1.24 6.58
C CYS A 14 5.67 -0.84 5.33
N ALA A 15 5.53 -1.62 4.26
CA ALA A 15 6.09 -1.29 2.94
C ALA A 15 5.27 -0.17 2.27
N PRO A 16 5.88 0.65 1.40
CA PRO A 16 5.14 1.65 0.63
C PRO A 16 4.18 1.02 -0.38
N ASP A 17 3.15 1.76 -0.76
CA ASP A 17 2.06 1.30 -1.62
C ASP A 17 2.59 0.68 -2.93
N GLN A 18 3.61 1.32 -3.54
CA GLN A 18 4.22 0.89 -4.79
C GLN A 18 4.90 -0.48 -4.67
N GLU A 19 5.60 -0.73 -3.56
CA GLU A 19 6.29 -2.00 -3.33
C GLU A 19 5.30 -3.14 -3.16
N ILE A 20 4.21 -2.91 -2.42
CA ILE A 20 3.11 -3.87 -2.25
C ILE A 20 2.50 -4.21 -3.61
N ILE A 21 2.19 -3.20 -4.43
CA ILE A 21 1.62 -3.40 -5.77
C ILE A 21 2.56 -4.20 -6.67
N LEU A 22 3.84 -3.84 -6.71
CA LEU A 22 4.84 -4.52 -7.55
C LEU A 22 5.03 -5.98 -7.12
N TYR A 23 5.19 -6.21 -5.81
CA TYR A 23 5.37 -7.54 -5.23
C TYR A 23 4.22 -8.48 -5.63
N TRP A 24 2.97 -8.04 -5.48
CA TRP A 24 1.84 -8.86 -5.85
C TRP A 24 1.73 -9.03 -7.36
N SER A 25 2.05 -8.01 -8.16
CA SER A 25 1.97 -8.09 -9.63
C SER A 25 2.96 -9.07 -10.28
N ASP A 26 4.03 -9.45 -9.57
CA ASP A 26 5.02 -10.42 -10.05
C ASP A 26 4.62 -11.87 -9.67
N ARG A 27 3.55 -12.06 -8.90
CA ARG A 27 3.10 -13.40 -8.54
C ARG A 27 2.32 -14.07 -9.68
N PRO A 28 2.54 -15.38 -9.92
CA PRO A 28 1.94 -16.11 -11.03
C PRO A 28 0.41 -16.25 -10.94
N ASP A 29 -0.17 -16.12 -9.75
CA ASP A 29 -1.61 -16.22 -9.47
C ASP A 29 -2.35 -14.88 -9.59
N THR A 30 -1.65 -13.80 -9.93
CA THR A 30 -2.25 -12.46 -10.07
C THR A 30 -2.22 -11.97 -11.52
N GLN A 31 -3.09 -11.02 -11.85
CA GLN A 31 -2.97 -10.29 -13.10
C GLN A 31 -1.75 -9.37 -13.03
N GLY A 32 -0.71 -9.72 -13.78
CA GLY A 32 0.51 -8.92 -13.86
C GLY A 32 0.26 -7.52 -14.44
N LEU A 33 1.23 -6.62 -14.21
CA LEU A 33 1.15 -5.25 -14.68
C LEU A 33 1.88 -5.05 -16.01
N PRO A 34 1.35 -4.21 -16.93
CA PRO A 34 2.09 -3.79 -18.12
C PRO A 34 3.45 -3.19 -17.75
N SER A 35 4.46 -3.45 -18.57
CA SER A 35 5.84 -2.99 -18.31
C SER A 35 5.95 -1.48 -18.11
N SER A 36 5.15 -0.67 -18.82
CA SER A 36 5.11 0.79 -18.64
C SER A 36 4.61 1.19 -17.25
N LYS A 37 3.57 0.52 -16.73
CA LYS A 37 3.01 0.78 -15.41
C LYS A 37 3.94 0.31 -14.30
N ARG A 38 4.59 -0.85 -14.46
CA ARG A 38 5.65 -1.31 -13.52
C ARG A 38 6.80 -0.32 -13.43
N ALA A 39 7.30 0.12 -14.58
CA ALA A 39 8.39 1.09 -14.65
C ALA A 39 8.01 2.47 -14.09
N HIS A 40 6.73 2.86 -14.22
CA HIS A 40 6.22 4.07 -13.58
C HIS A 40 6.20 3.94 -12.06
N LEU A 41 5.59 2.87 -11.52
CA LEU A 41 5.53 2.61 -10.08
C LEU A 41 6.91 2.49 -9.43
N ALA A 42 7.86 1.80 -10.09
CA ALA A 42 9.22 1.61 -9.57
C ALA A 42 10.04 2.92 -9.49
N ARG A 43 9.63 3.98 -10.20
CA ARG A 43 10.31 5.29 -10.18
C ARG A 43 9.55 6.36 -9.39
N GLN A 44 8.33 6.07 -8.97
CA GLN A 44 7.55 7.00 -8.14
C GLN A 44 8.17 7.08 -6.74
N ALA A 45 8.06 8.26 -6.13
CA ALA A 45 8.41 8.41 -4.72
C ALA A 45 7.51 7.50 -3.87
N PRO A 46 8.06 6.85 -2.83
CA PRO A 46 7.27 5.99 -1.95
C PRO A 46 6.09 6.74 -1.32
N THR A 47 4.90 6.16 -1.39
CA THR A 47 3.71 6.66 -0.69
C THR A 47 3.19 5.64 0.32
N PHE A 48 2.54 6.14 1.36
CA PHE A 48 1.94 5.33 2.41
C PHE A 48 0.49 5.77 2.61
N THR A 49 -0.44 5.04 2.01
CA THR A 49 -1.87 5.36 2.10
C THR A 49 -2.47 4.74 3.36
N HIS A 50 -2.30 5.42 4.50
CA HIS A 50 -2.82 5.03 5.80
C HIS A 50 -4.10 5.81 6.16
N THR A 51 -5.10 5.76 5.28
CA THR A 51 -6.33 6.57 5.41
C THR A 51 -7.54 5.69 5.70
N ILE A 52 -8.32 6.05 6.72
CA ILE A 52 -9.62 5.43 7.00
C ILE A 52 -10.71 6.35 6.42
N PRO A 53 -11.61 5.85 5.56
CA PRO A 53 -12.73 6.64 5.05
C PRO A 53 -13.58 7.21 6.20
N SER A 54 -13.98 8.48 6.08
CA SER A 54 -14.66 9.22 7.15
C SER A 54 -15.96 8.56 7.63
N GLU A 55 -16.68 7.90 6.73
CA GLU A 55 -17.92 7.17 7.04
C GLU A 55 -17.68 6.00 8.00
N VAL A 56 -16.51 5.38 7.94
CA VAL A 56 -16.11 4.25 8.79
C VAL A 56 -15.48 4.73 10.10
N ALA A 57 -14.73 5.83 10.04
CA ALA A 57 -14.07 6.42 11.21
C ALA A 57 -15.06 6.93 12.27
N ALA A 58 -16.23 7.43 11.85
CA ALA A 58 -17.27 7.93 12.76
C ALA A 58 -18.00 6.81 13.55
N SER A 59 -17.82 5.55 13.15
CA SER A 59 -18.49 4.38 13.74
C SER A 59 -17.59 3.56 14.67
N SER A 60 -16.35 4.02 14.93
CA SER A 60 -15.29 3.26 15.63
C SER A 60 -14.90 3.83 17.00
#